data_AF-A0A1J6I731-F1
#
_entry.id   AF-A0A1J6I731-F1
#
_cell.length_a   1.000
_cell.length_b   1.000
_cell.length_c   1.000
_cell.angle_alpha   90.00
_cell.angle_beta   90.00
_cell.angle_gamma   90.00
#
_symmetry.space_group_name_H-M   'P 1'
#
loop_
_entity.id
_entity.type
_entity.pdbx_description
1 polymer ?
#
loop_
_entity_poly.entity_id
_entity_poly.type
_entity_poly.pdbx_seq_one_letter_code
_entity_poly.pdbx_strand_id
1 'polypeptide(L)'
;VFSRRQETNDIYLAIVPLTSDLSPPDPTKNLDLPISLRKGTRTCKSTYLIANLLSYDYLSSTSRSMSACLDSITVPKIMKNALNHPKWYDAILGKIHALEDNHTWGFDGFTQQKKLVGCKSMFTTKVNPYGSMARHKAK
;
A
#
# COMPACT_ATOMS: atom_id res chain seq x y z
N VAL A 1 3.92 7.42 14.29
CA VAL A 1 4.29 6.27 13.41
C VAL A 1 4.54 5.08 14.31
N PHE A 2 3.95 3.93 13.98
CA PHE A 2 3.79 2.81 14.91
C PHE A 2 4.89 1.77 14.71
N SER A 3 5.50 1.29 15.80
CA SER A 3 6.50 0.21 15.77
C SER A 3 5.97 -0.99 16.55
N ARG A 4 6.19 -2.21 16.02
CA ARG A 4 5.92 -3.46 16.75
C ARG A 4 6.98 -3.60 17.85
N ARG A 5 6.59 -3.99 19.07
CA ARG A 5 7.57 -4.34 20.13
C ARG A 5 8.42 -5.51 19.61
N GLN A 6 9.74 -5.36 19.71
CA GLN A 6 10.67 -6.47 19.54
C GLN A 6 11.05 -6.97 20.93
N GLU A 7 10.96 -8.28 21.14
CA GLU A 7 11.61 -8.95 22.26
C GLU A 7 13.11 -8.98 22.00
N THR A 8 13.87 -8.53 23.00
CA THR A 8 15.33 -8.41 23.00
C THR A 8 15.97 -9.78 23.05
N ASN A 9 16.79 -10.10 22.05
CA ASN A 9 17.89 -11.04 22.20
C ASN A 9 19.17 -10.32 21.78
N ASP A 10 19.99 -10.01 22.78
CA ASP A 10 21.38 -9.59 22.65
C ASP A 10 22.18 -10.67 21.94
N ILE A 11 23.08 -10.29 21.03
CA ILE A 11 24.42 -10.88 20.86
C ILE A 11 25.22 -9.91 19.98
N TYR A 12 26.27 -9.36 20.58
CA TYR A 12 27.38 -8.67 19.94
C TYR A 12 28.09 -9.59 18.94
N LEU A 13 28.66 -9.05 17.85
CA LEU A 13 30.08 -9.28 17.48
C LEU A 13 30.54 -8.39 16.32
N ALA A 14 31.83 -8.08 16.36
CA ALA A 14 32.51 -6.95 15.75
C ALA A 14 33.06 -7.20 14.32
N ILE A 15 33.47 -6.08 13.72
CA ILE A 15 34.15 -5.83 12.44
C ILE A 15 35.53 -6.52 12.33
N VAL A 16 35.94 -7.01 11.14
CA VAL A 16 37.29 -6.81 10.50
C VAL A 16 37.18 -6.97 8.95
N PRO A 17 37.95 -6.22 8.12
CA PRO A 17 37.80 -6.13 6.65
C PRO A 17 38.91 -6.81 5.82
N LEU A 18 38.76 -6.72 4.48
CA LEU A 18 39.76 -6.81 3.39
C LEU A 18 40.03 -8.22 2.81
N THR A 19 39.71 -8.43 1.52
CA THR A 19 40.65 -8.44 0.38
C THR A 19 39.92 -8.72 -0.93
N SER A 20 40.38 -8.02 -1.96
CA SER A 20 39.99 -8.12 -3.36
C SER A 20 40.40 -9.47 -3.94
N ASP A 21 39.51 -10.13 -4.70
CA ASP A 21 39.94 -10.81 -5.92
C ASP A 21 38.80 -10.95 -6.92
N LEU A 22 39.01 -10.43 -8.14
CA LEU A 22 38.04 -10.42 -9.22
C LEU A 22 38.17 -11.72 -10.01
N SER A 23 37.23 -12.64 -9.79
CA SER A 23 37.04 -13.85 -10.62
C SER A 23 35.82 -13.68 -11.52
N PRO A 24 35.84 -14.19 -12.78
CA PRO A 24 34.82 -13.94 -13.81
C PRO A 24 33.38 -14.28 -13.36
N PRO A 25 32.34 -13.65 -13.94
CA PRO A 25 30.98 -13.75 -13.45
C PRO A 25 30.42 -15.17 -13.62
N ASP A 26 30.42 -15.92 -12.53
CA ASP A 26 29.77 -17.22 -12.37
C ASP A 26 28.24 -17.09 -12.58
N PRO A 27 27.63 -17.82 -13.52
CA PRO A 27 26.19 -17.76 -13.80
C PRO A 27 25.31 -18.21 -12.63
N THR A 28 25.87 -18.82 -11.58
CA THR A 28 25.13 -19.29 -10.39
C THR A 28 24.76 -18.18 -9.40
N LYS A 29 25.45 -17.02 -9.43
CA LYS A 29 25.22 -15.89 -8.51
C LYS A 29 23.84 -15.22 -8.61
N ASN A 30 23.03 -15.61 -9.59
CA ASN A 30 21.70 -15.04 -9.83
C ASN A 30 20.55 -15.84 -9.16
N LEU A 31 20.82 -17.01 -8.58
CA LEU A 31 19.80 -17.83 -7.90
C LEU A 31 19.45 -17.30 -6.50
N ASP A 32 20.39 -16.65 -5.84
CA ASP A 32 20.22 -16.10 -4.48
C ASP A 32 19.51 -14.74 -4.46
N LEU A 33 19.32 -14.13 -5.64
CA LEU A 33 18.60 -12.86 -5.77
C LEU A 33 17.08 -13.08 -5.72
N PRO A 34 16.32 -12.16 -5.10
CA PRO A 34 14.87 -12.21 -5.14
C PRO A 34 14.35 -12.20 -6.58
N ILE A 35 13.26 -12.92 -6.82
CA ILE A 35 12.69 -13.17 -8.16
C ILE A 35 12.45 -11.86 -8.93
N SER A 36 12.12 -10.76 -8.25
CA SER A 36 11.94 -9.43 -8.85
C SER A 36 13.20 -8.87 -9.50
N LEU A 37 14.37 -9.08 -8.88
CA LEU A 37 15.67 -8.65 -9.41
C LEU A 37 16.14 -9.61 -10.50
N ARG A 38 15.95 -10.92 -10.28
CA ARG A 38 16.34 -11.96 -11.23
C ARG A 38 15.57 -11.86 -12.56
N LYS A 39 14.27 -11.58 -12.53
CA LYS A 39 13.43 -11.48 -13.74
C LYS A 39 13.36 -10.08 -14.33
N GLY A 40 13.74 -9.06 -13.57
CA GLY A 40 13.60 -7.65 -13.97
C GLY A 40 12.16 -7.21 -14.19
N THR A 41 11.98 -5.93 -14.53
CA THR A 41 10.67 -5.37 -14.88
C THR A 41 10.32 -5.77 -16.31
N ARG A 42 9.23 -6.51 -16.49
CA ARG A 42 8.71 -6.83 -17.83
C ARG A 42 7.90 -5.64 -18.36
N THR A 43 8.33 -5.07 -19.48
CA THR A 43 7.56 -4.06 -20.20
C THR A 43 6.53 -4.75 -21.09
N CYS A 44 5.27 -4.78 -20.65
CA CYS A 44 4.16 -5.20 -21.50
C CYS A 44 3.76 -4.03 -22.41
N LYS A 45 4.20 -4.06 -23.67
CA LYS A 45 3.75 -3.12 -24.70
C LYS A 45 2.39 -3.60 -25.22
N SER A 46 1.31 -3.25 -24.53
CA SER A 46 -0.04 -3.46 -25.08
C SER A 46 -0.21 -2.54 -26.28
N THR A 47 -0.47 -3.10 -27.47
CA THR A 47 -0.69 -2.35 -28.71
C THR A 47 -1.94 -1.45 -28.63
N TYR A 48 -2.89 -1.78 -27.75
CA TYR A 48 -4.12 -1.02 -27.55
C TYR A 48 -4.29 -0.67 -26.07
N LEU A 49 -4.64 0.58 -25.79
CA LEU A 49 -5.09 0.97 -24.45
C LEU A 49 -6.47 0.36 -24.22
N ILE A 50 -6.68 -0.24 -23.04
CA ILE A 50 -7.99 -0.79 -22.64
C ILE A 50 -9.08 0.29 -22.73
N ALA A 51 -8.72 1.55 -22.47
CA ALA A 51 -9.61 2.70 -22.62
C ALA A 51 -10.19 2.84 -24.04
N ASN A 52 -9.47 2.42 -25.07
CA ASN A 52 -9.94 2.49 -26.47
C ASN A 52 -10.91 1.35 -26.82
N LEU A 53 -11.03 0.32 -25.97
CA LEU A 53 -11.90 -0.83 -26.19
C LEU A 53 -13.20 -0.79 -25.36
N LEU A 54 -13.31 0.17 -24.43
CA LEU A 54 -14.47 0.30 -23.55
C LEU A 54 -15.46 1.31 -24.14
N SER A 55 -16.59 0.81 -24.66
CA SER A 55 -17.75 1.63 -25.03
C SER A 55 -18.90 1.40 -24.04
N TYR A 56 -19.61 2.48 -23.70
CA TYR A 56 -20.82 2.42 -22.86
C TYR A 56 -22.12 2.36 -23.69
N ASP A 57 -22.04 2.27 -25.02
CA ASP A 57 -23.17 2.42 -25.93
C ASP A 57 -24.19 1.27 -25.78
N TYR A 58 -23.69 0.06 -25.52
CA TYR A 58 -24.49 -1.16 -25.38
C TYR A 58 -24.91 -1.44 -23.92
N LEU A 59 -24.56 -0.57 -22.97
CA LEU A 59 -24.96 -0.73 -21.58
C LEU A 59 -26.37 -0.17 -21.35
N SER A 60 -27.12 -0.84 -20.46
CA SER A 60 -28.41 -0.32 -20.00
C SER A 60 -28.26 1.07 -19.35
N SER A 61 -29.33 1.87 -19.36
CA SER A 61 -29.34 3.18 -18.71
C SER A 61 -28.88 3.10 -17.25
N THR A 62 -29.36 2.10 -16.52
CA THR A 62 -29.00 1.85 -15.10
C THR A 62 -27.52 1.50 -14.95
N SER A 63 -26.98 0.67 -15.84
CA SER A 63 -25.55 0.32 -15.83
C SER A 63 -24.67 1.52 -16.11
N ARG A 64 -25.04 2.36 -17.08
CA ARG A 64 -24.32 3.58 -17.42
C ARG A 64 -24.35 4.60 -16.28
N SER A 65 -25.52 4.78 -15.63
CA SER A 65 -25.61 5.66 -14.46
C SER A 65 -24.77 5.16 -13.30
N MET A 66 -24.73 3.83 -13.06
CA MET A 66 -23.87 3.24 -12.03
C MET A 66 -22.39 3.46 -12.32
N SER A 67 -21.92 3.22 -13.55
CA SER A 67 -20.53 3.48 -13.93
C SER A 67 -20.15 4.95 -13.74
N ALA A 68 -20.98 5.88 -14.19
CA ALA A 68 -20.76 7.30 -13.98
C ALA A 68 -20.73 7.67 -12.48
N CYS A 69 -21.61 7.07 -11.67
CA CYS A 69 -21.59 7.25 -10.21
C CYS A 69 -20.26 6.75 -9.63
N LEU A 70 -19.76 5.59 -10.05
CA LEU A 70 -18.48 5.05 -9.56
C LEU A 70 -17.29 5.93 -9.98
N ASP A 71 -17.26 6.40 -11.21
CA ASP A 71 -16.19 7.26 -11.73
C ASP A 71 -16.14 8.63 -11.02
N SER A 72 -17.29 9.12 -10.53
CA SER A 72 -17.35 10.35 -9.73
C SER A 72 -16.72 10.21 -8.33
N ILE A 73 -16.54 8.98 -7.83
CA ILE A 73 -16.02 8.75 -6.48
C ILE A 73 -14.50 8.93 -6.47
N THR A 74 -14.05 10.04 -5.88
CA THR A 74 -12.62 10.28 -5.66
C THR A 74 -12.14 9.59 -4.39
N VAL A 75 -11.29 8.57 -4.54
CA VAL A 75 -10.60 7.93 -3.41
C VAL A 75 -9.26 8.64 -3.16
N PRO A 76 -9.00 9.15 -1.95
CA PRO A 76 -7.75 9.83 -1.65
C PRO A 76 -6.59 8.84 -1.73
N LYS A 77 -5.53 9.23 -2.45
CA LYS A 77 -4.29 8.45 -2.56
C LYS A 77 -3.33 8.71 -1.40
N ILE A 78 -3.49 9.86 -0.74
CA ILE A 78 -2.57 10.35 0.29
C ILE A 78 -3.40 10.73 1.53
N MET A 79 -2.86 10.45 2.71
CA MET A 79 -3.48 10.76 4.00
C MET A 79 -3.90 12.23 4.11
N LYS A 80 -3.06 13.17 3.65
CA LYS A 80 -3.37 14.62 3.67
C LYS A 80 -4.68 14.94 2.94
N ASN A 81 -4.91 14.33 1.78
CA ASN A 81 -6.15 14.53 1.00
C ASN A 81 -7.36 13.88 1.68
N ALA A 82 -7.15 12.76 2.38
CA ALA A 82 -8.20 12.10 3.15
C ALA A 82 -8.64 12.95 4.35
N LEU A 83 -7.71 13.59 5.06
CA LEU A 83 -8.02 14.46 6.21
C LEU A 83 -8.83 15.70 5.84
N ASN A 84 -8.72 16.18 4.59
CA ASN A 84 -9.48 17.32 4.10
C ASN A 84 -10.97 17.00 3.83
N HIS A 85 -11.36 15.73 3.88
CA HIS A 85 -12.73 15.31 3.61
C HIS A 85 -13.35 14.68 4.87
N PRO A 86 -14.46 15.22 5.41
CA PRO A 86 -14.98 14.84 6.73
C PRO A 86 -15.27 13.34 6.84
N LYS A 87 -15.87 12.73 5.81
CA LYS A 87 -16.16 11.29 5.82
C LYS A 87 -14.92 10.38 5.90
N TRP A 88 -13.79 10.84 5.36
CA TRP A 88 -12.53 10.10 5.40
C TRP A 88 -11.80 10.34 6.72
N TYR A 89 -11.90 11.56 7.25
CA TYR A 89 -11.43 11.91 8.59
C TYR A 89 -12.09 11.03 9.66
N ASP A 90 -13.41 10.90 9.65
CA ASP A 90 -14.14 10.04 10.59
C ASP A 90 -13.71 8.57 10.51
N ALA A 91 -13.47 8.08 9.29
CA ALA A 91 -12.99 6.71 9.08
C ALA A 91 -11.56 6.50 9.62
N ILE A 92 -10.70 7.51 9.54
CA ILE A 92 -9.34 7.48 10.11
C ILE A 92 -9.42 7.52 11.63
N LEU A 93 -10.25 8.40 12.21
CA LEU A 93 -10.45 8.48 13.65
C LEU A 93 -10.96 7.17 14.24
N GLY A 94 -11.97 6.55 13.61
CA GLY A 94 -12.47 5.25 14.06
C GLY A 94 -11.41 4.15 14.03
N LYS A 95 -10.45 4.22 13.08
CA LYS A 95 -9.31 3.31 13.04
C LYS A 95 -8.32 3.59 14.17
N ILE A 96 -8.04 4.86 14.48
CA ILE A 96 -7.16 5.26 15.59
C ILE A 96 -7.74 4.77 16.91
N HIS A 97 -9.02 5.03 17.16
CA HIS A 97 -9.72 4.57 18.37
C HIS A 97 -9.66 3.05 18.50
N ALA A 98 -9.99 2.32 17.43
CA ALA A 98 -9.91 0.86 17.44
C ALA A 98 -8.48 0.34 17.67
N LEU A 99 -7.44 1.08 17.29
CA LEU A 99 -6.05 0.70 17.56
C LEU A 99 -5.68 0.93 19.03
N GLU A 100 -6.19 2.00 19.65
CA GLU A 100 -6.01 2.31 21.07
C GLU A 100 -6.72 1.26 21.95
N ASP A 101 -7.96 0.89 21.61
CA ASP A 101 -8.75 -0.12 22.31
C ASP A 101 -8.07 -1.51 22.31
N ASN A 102 -7.30 -1.83 21.28
CA ASN A 102 -6.67 -3.13 21.16
C ASN A 102 -5.47 -3.33 22.12
N HIS A 103 -5.09 -2.32 22.92
CA HIS A 103 -3.99 -2.33 23.93
C HIS A 103 -2.64 -2.92 23.50
N THR A 104 -2.48 -3.23 22.21
CA THR A 104 -1.32 -3.89 21.61
C THR A 104 -0.34 -2.87 21.03
N TRP A 105 -0.78 -1.61 20.91
CA TRP A 105 -0.04 -0.52 20.27
C TRP A 105 0.22 0.61 21.26
N GLY A 106 1.46 0.75 21.72
CA GLY A 106 1.91 1.88 22.55
C GLY A 106 2.58 2.96 21.70
N PHE A 107 2.36 4.23 22.06
CA PHE A 107 3.06 5.37 21.47
C PHE A 107 4.47 5.48 22.09
N ASP A 108 5.33 4.53 21.76
CA ASP A 108 6.71 4.54 22.23
C ASP A 108 7.47 5.69 21.55
N GLY A 109 8.11 6.54 22.35
CA GLY A 109 8.97 7.62 21.85
C GLY A 109 9.98 7.09 20.83
N PHE A 110 10.17 7.84 19.75
CA PHE A 110 11.16 7.53 18.74
C PHE A 110 12.56 7.59 19.39
N THR A 111 13.16 6.43 19.62
CA THR A 111 14.62 6.38 19.77
C THR A 111 15.22 6.42 18.36
N GLN A 112 16.26 7.21 18.18
CA GLN A 112 16.88 7.54 16.89
C GLN A 112 17.39 6.33 16.09
N GLN A 113 17.36 5.12 16.70
CA GLN A 113 17.72 3.83 16.11
C GLN A 113 16.53 2.93 15.71
N LYS A 114 15.27 3.30 15.98
CA LYS A 114 14.10 2.47 15.62
C LYS A 114 13.76 2.64 14.14
N LYS A 115 13.79 1.53 13.38
CA LYS A 115 13.38 1.51 11.97
C LYS A 115 11.88 1.80 11.86
N LEU A 116 11.55 2.90 11.19
CA LEU A 116 10.19 3.29 10.92
C LEU A 116 9.50 2.23 10.03
N VAL A 117 8.47 1.55 10.54
CA VAL A 117 7.63 0.70 9.69
C VAL A 117 6.68 1.62 8.93
N GLY A 118 6.93 1.79 7.63
CA GLY A 118 6.01 2.49 6.75
C GLY A 118 4.68 1.73 6.69
N CYS A 119 3.61 2.30 7.24
CA CYS A 119 2.26 1.78 7.06
C CYS A 119 1.67 2.42 5.81
N LYS A 120 1.42 1.62 4.77
CA LYS A 120 0.70 2.08 3.58
C LYS A 120 -0.78 2.09 3.89
N SER A 121 -1.36 3.27 4.08
CA SER A 121 -2.80 3.41 4.28
C SER A 121 -3.56 3.02 3.01
N MET A 122 -4.59 2.19 3.15
CA MET A 122 -5.50 1.85 2.05
C MET A 122 -6.87 2.44 2.33
N PHE A 123 -7.31 3.35 1.46
CA PHE A 123 -8.66 3.92 1.49
C PHE A 123 -9.55 3.14 0.52
N THR A 124 -10.74 2.76 0.97
CA THR A 124 -11.70 2.00 0.15
C THR A 124 -13.10 2.53 0.39
N THR A 125 -13.84 2.80 -0.68
CA THR A 125 -15.25 3.16 -0.63
C THR A 125 -16.08 1.94 -0.98
N LYS A 126 -17.06 1.60 -0.14
CA LYS A 126 -18.08 0.60 -0.46
C LYS A 126 -19.29 1.32 -1.05
N VAL A 127 -19.78 0.83 -2.18
CA VAL A 127 -20.93 1.38 -2.92
C VAL A 127 -22.06 0.36 -2.87
N ASN A 128 -23.29 0.85 -2.72
CA ASN A 128 -24.50 0.03 -2.74
C ASN A 128 -24.83 -0.42 -4.17
N PRO A 129 -25.67 -1.46 -4.36
CA PRO A 129 -26.08 -1.92 -5.68
C PRO A 129 -26.74 -0.82 -6.54
N TYR A 130 -27.35 0.18 -5.90
CA TYR A 130 -28.01 1.30 -6.55
C TYR A 130 -27.08 2.51 -6.80
N GLY A 131 -25.76 2.34 -6.63
CA GLY A 131 -24.77 3.39 -6.90
C GLY A 131 -24.55 4.40 -5.77
N SER A 132 -25.35 4.37 -4.70
CA SER A 132 -25.17 5.26 -3.55
C SER A 132 -23.99 4.81 -2.67
N MET A 133 -23.27 5.78 -2.10
CA MET A 133 -22.12 5.53 -1.24
C MET A 133 -22.55 4.89 0.09
N ALA A 134 -22.12 3.66 0.34
CA ALA A 134 -22.49 2.90 1.52
C ALA A 134 -21.62 3.25 2.74
N ARG A 135 -20.28 3.24 2.56
CA ARG A 135 -19.33 3.48 3.66
C ARG A 135 -17.90 3.73 3.16
N HIS A 136 -17.17 4.62 3.82
CA HIS A 136 -15.72 4.76 3.68
C HIS A 136 -14.96 3.90 4.69
N LYS A 137 -13.85 3.32 4.26
CA LYS A 137 -12.96 2.50 5.11
C LYS A 137 -11.52 2.92 4.92
N ALA A 138 -10.81 3.10 6.03
CA ALA A 138 -9.36 3.28 6.05
C ALA A 138 -8.72 2.04 6.73
N LYS A 139 -7.69 1.48 6.09
CA LYS A 139 -6.92 0.32 6.57
C LYS A 139 -5.44 0.61 6.67
#